data_AF-A0A4P0Y0Y5-F1
#
_entry.id   AF-A0A4P0Y0Y5-F1
#
_cell.length_a   1.000
_cell.length_b   1.000
_cell.length_c   1.000
_cell.angle_alpha   90.00
_cell.angle_beta   90.00
_cell.angle_gamma   90.00
#
_symmetry.space_group_name_H-M   'P 1'
#
loop_
_entity.id
_entity.type
_entity.pdbx_description
1 polymer ?
#
loop_
_entity_poly.entity_id
_entity_poly.type
_entity_poly.pdbx_seq_one_letter_code
_entity_poly.pdbx_strand_id
1 'polypeptide(L)' 'MKNSELEQLINDKLNSAAISDFAPNGLQVEGRETVHKIVTGVTAARRCWMRPSVCRRMR' A
#
# COMPACT_ATOMS: atom_id res chain seq x y z
N MET A 1 3.00 3.72 12.79
CA MET A 1 3.54 4.60 11.73
C MET A 1 2.37 5.22 11.00
N LYS A 2 2.44 6.51 10.65
CA LYS A 2 1.39 7.14 9.84
C LYS A 2 1.48 6.68 8.39
N ASN A 3 0.34 6.64 7.69
CA ASN A 3 0.27 6.26 6.27
C ASN A 3 1.12 7.19 5.38
N SER A 4 1.12 8.50 5.66
CA SER A 4 1.91 9.51 4.96
C SER A 4 3.42 9.35 5.16
N GLU A 5 3.85 9.04 6.39
CA GLU A 5 5.27 8.76 6.69
C GLU A 5 5.76 7.52 5.95
N LEU A 6 4.94 6.48 5.88
CA LEU A 6 5.26 5.26 5.16
C LEU A 6 5.39 5.50 3.65
N GLU A 7 4.47 6.29 3.08
CA GLU A 7 4.52 6.68 1.68
C GLU A 7 5.80 7.46 1.35
N GLN A 8 6.14 8.48 2.14
CA GLN A 8 7.37 9.26 1.96
C GLN A 8 8.61 8.37 2.02
N LEU A 9 8.71 7.50 3.01
CA LEU A 9 9.85 6.60 3.18
C LEU A 9 10.03 5.65 1.99
N ILE A 10 8.94 5.12 1.43
CA ILE A 10 8.99 4.25 0.25
C ILE A 10 9.35 5.04 -1.01
N ASN A 11 8.75 6.22 -1.19
CA ASN A 11 9.02 7.09 -2.32
C ASN A 11 10.49 7.54 -2.36
N ASP A 12 11.05 7.91 -1.21
CA ASP A 12 12.47 8.27 -1.08
C ASP A 12 13.38 7.07 -1.36
N LYS A 13 13.00 5.88 -0.86
CA LYS A 13 13.80 4.66 -1.05
C LYS A 13 13.85 4.18 -2.50
N LEU A 14 12.73 4.34 -3.22
CA LEU A 14 12.58 3.89 -4.60
C LEU A 14 12.82 5.00 -5.63
N ASN A 15 13.00 6.24 -5.17
CA ASN A 15 13.09 7.44 -6.00
C ASN A 15 11.94 7.52 -7.03
N SER A 16 10.72 7.24 -6.57
CA SER A 16 9.54 7.06 -7.42
C SER A 16 9.15 8.32 -8.20
N ALA A 17 9.55 9.51 -7.72
CA ALA A 17 9.33 10.78 -8.40
C ALA A 17 10.22 10.97 -9.65
N ALA A 18 11.34 10.26 -9.74
CA ALA A 18 12.25 10.36 -10.88
C ALA A 18 11.85 9.44 -12.05
N ILE A 19 10.86 8.56 -11.85
CA ILE A 19 10.45 7.55 -12.83
C ILE A 19 9.01 7.85 -13.25
N SER A 20 8.82 8.10 -14.55
CA SER A 20 7.49 8.30 -15.12
C SER A 20 6.85 6.95 -15.42
N ASP A 21 5.88 6.57 -14.60
CA ASP A 21 5.10 5.35 -14.79
C ASP A 21 3.76 5.62 -15.48
N PHE A 22 3.19 4.56 -16.06
CA PHE A 22 1.86 4.59 -16.68
C PHE A 22 0.73 4.84 -15.65
N ALA A 23 1.00 4.60 -14.36
CA ALA A 23 0.04 4.74 -13.27
C ALA A 23 0.64 5.61 -12.15
N PRO A 24 -0.20 6.24 -11.30
CA PRO A 24 0.29 7.01 -10.17
C PRO A 24 1.04 6.13 -9.16
N ASN A 25 2.30 6.47 -8.91
CA ASN A 25 3.12 5.90 -7.85
C ASN A 25 2.76 6.54 -6.49
N GLY A 26 2.78 5.75 -5.41
CA GLY A 26 2.45 6.21 -4.05
C GLY A 26 1.12 5.67 -3.51
N LEU A 27 0.45 6.44 -2.67
CA LEU A 27 -0.82 6.06 -2.04
C LEU A 27 -1.98 6.14 -3.04
N GLN A 28 -2.48 4.98 -3.50
CA GLN A 28 -3.58 4.92 -4.47
C GLN A 28 -4.98 4.92 -3.85
N VAL A 29 -5.14 4.34 -2.65
CA VAL A 29 -6.41 4.28 -1.92
C VAL A 29 -6.14 4.59 -0.45
N GLU A 30 -6.78 5.63 0.06
CA GLU A 30 -6.64 6.02 1.45
C GLU A 30 -7.38 5.04 2.38
N GLY A 31 -6.76 4.72 3.50
CA GLY A 31 -7.30 3.86 4.54
C GLY A 31 -7.19 4.52 5.91
N ARG A 32 -6.88 3.73 6.94
CA ARG A 32 -6.64 4.27 8.29
C ARG A 32 -5.31 5.02 8.36
N GLU A 33 -5.26 6.10 9.14
CA GLU A 33 -4.04 6.90 9.34
C GLU A 33 -2.89 6.08 9.94
N THR A 34 -3.17 5.20 10.91
CA THR A 34 -2.12 4.41 11.58
C THR A 34 -1.97 3.00 11.00
N VAL A 35 -0.83 2.74 10.38
CA VAL A 35 -0.46 1.44 9.81
C VAL A 35 0.16 0.54 10.89
N HIS A 36 -0.38 -0.67 11.04
CA HIS A 36 0.06 -1.68 12.00
C HIS A 36 0.61 -2.95 11.34
N LYS A 37 0.09 -3.31 10.16
CA LYS A 37 0.48 -4.51 9.42
C LYS A 37 0.56 -4.15 7.94
N ILE A 38 1.68 -4.51 7.32
CA ILE A 38 1.91 -4.35 5.89
C ILE A 38 1.78 -5.73 5.25
N VAL A 39 1.04 -5.80 4.14
CA VAL A 39 0.94 -7.01 3.31
C VAL A 39 1.32 -6.63 1.90
N THR A 40 2.25 -7.38 1.30
CA THR A 40 2.72 -7.16 -0.06
C THR A 40 2.14 -8.21 -1.01
N GLY A 41 2.02 -7.85 -2.28
CA GLY A 41 1.56 -8.72 -3.35
C GLY A 41 1.84 -8.09 -4.71
N VAL A 42 1.91 -8.92 -5.75
CA VAL A 42 2.26 -8.45 -7.11
C VAL A 42 1.13 -7.66 -7.75
N THR A 43 -0.13 -8.02 -7.47
CA THR A 43 -1.30 -7.36 -8.05
C THR A 43 -2.37 -7.16 -6.98
N ALA A 44 -2.93 -5.96 -6.89
CA ALA A 44 -4.03 -5.60 -6.00
C ALA A 44 -5.40 -6.13 -6.47
N ALA A 45 -5.47 -7.38 -6.94
CA ALA A 45 -6.70 -8.01 -7.41
C ALA A 45 -7.53 -8.59 -6.25
N ARG A 46 -8.84 -8.86 -6.49
CA ARG A 46 -9.78 -9.45 -5.51
C ARG A 46 -9.21 -10.66 -4.77
N ARG A 47 -8.46 -11.52 -5.46
CA ARG A 47 -7.78 -12.67 -4.87
C ARG A 47 -6.77 -12.29 -3.78
N CYS A 48 -6.03 -11.19 -3.96
CA CYS A 48 -5.07 -10.69 -2.97
C CYS A 48 -5.80 -10.22 -1.69
N TRP A 49 -6.89 -9.48 -1.86
CA TRP A 49 -7.71 -8.96 -0.76
C TRP A 49 -8.45 -10.03 0.03
N MET A 50 -8.94 -11.08 -0.65
CA MET A 50 -9.74 -12.14 -0.03
C MET A 50 -8.93 -13.19 0.75
N ARG A 51 -7.60 -13.04 0.85
CA ARG A 51 -6.77 -13.96 1.65
C ARG A 51 -7.11 -13.81 3.14
N PRO A 52 -7.15 -14.90 3.92
CA PRO A 52 -7.44 -14.85 5.36
C PRO A 52 -6.50 -13.90 6.14
N SER A 53 -5.27 -13.74 5.66
CA SER A 53 -4.24 -12.88 6.23
C SER A 53 -4.51 -11.38 6.07
N VAL A 54 -5.42 -11.01 5.14
CA VAL A 54 -5.74 -9.64 4.70
C VAL A 54 -7.18 -9.30 5.06
N CYS A 55 -8.15 -10.11 4.61
CA CYS A 55 -9.54 -9.97 4.99
C CYS A 55 -9.76 -10.64 6.35
N ARG A 56 -9.64 -9.85 7.43
CA ARG A 56 -10.33 -10.20 8.67
C ARG A 56 -11.81 -9.99 8.38
N ARG A 57 -12.54 -11.07 8.05
CA ARG A 57 -14.01 -11.06 8.19
C ARG A 57 -14.29 -10.54 9.59
N MET A 58 -14.89 -9.35 9.68
CA MET A 58 -15.57 -8.93 10.91
C MET A 58 -16.53 -10.08 11.21
N ARG A 59 -16.30 -10.76 12.33
CA ARG A 59 -17.41 -11.44 12.98
C ARG A 59 -18.36 -10.37 13.48
#